data_AF-A0A317H3P6-F1
#
_entry.id   AF-A0A317H3P6-F1
#
_cell.length_a   1.000
_cell.length_b   1.000
_cell.length_c   1.000
_cell.angle_alpha   90.00
_cell.angle_beta   90.00
_cell.angle_gamma   90.00
#
_symmetry.space_group_name_H-M   'P 1'
#
loop_
_entity.id
_entity.type
_entity.pdbx_description
1 polymer ?
#
loop_
_entity_poly.entity_id
_entity_poly.type
_entity_poly.pdbx_seq_one_letter_code
_entity_poly.pdbx_strand_id
1 'polypeptide(L)'
;MGHRIRTSEIMIFCAFVLFGLAWLSIGLVRDPLAEWESIVRLHPDILTVFSIEQAAGGIAFLAMLAGGLPILFATLRHAIRSRRWNLLLLLCVPVLAVAALAVYGLLTVSASTTRQSSLPSAPLTPGAVLLQLGLLVLFVAALVVSVAAVAQAVNQSDLSEVLLRLILWPAAILTAAILVGLLAAAVLTAEGFTEAPELAPGNLLSMTILMAGAAFLAVFALLRGIAAAGGIARYSRTSS
;
A
#
# COMPACT_ATOMS: atom_id res chain seq x y z
N MET A 1 9.98 -3.59 26.34
CA MET A 1 9.27 -4.38 25.31
C MET A 1 8.48 -3.54 24.31
N GLY A 2 7.93 -2.37 24.69
CA GLY A 2 7.18 -1.48 23.78
C GLY A 2 7.89 -1.10 22.47
N HIS A 3 9.23 -1.04 22.45
CA HIS A 3 9.97 -0.78 21.22
C HIS A 3 9.74 -1.83 20.13
N ARG A 4 9.67 -3.13 20.48
CA ARG A 4 9.50 -4.22 19.50
C ARG A 4 8.14 -4.19 18.80
N ILE A 5 7.13 -3.73 19.53
CA ILE A 5 5.74 -3.65 19.10
C ILE A 5 5.58 -2.47 18.12
N ARG A 6 6.13 -1.30 18.47
CA ARG A 6 6.11 -0.12 17.59
C ARG A 6 6.82 -0.38 16.26
N THR A 7 7.95 -1.11 16.28
CA THR A 7 8.62 -1.53 15.04
C THR A 7 7.74 -2.44 14.18
N SER A 8 6.94 -3.30 14.81
CA SER A 8 6.00 -4.19 14.09
C SER A 8 4.93 -3.40 13.35
N GLU A 9 4.34 -2.39 13.99
CA GLU A 9 3.30 -1.55 13.39
C GLU A 9 3.83 -0.77 12.18
N ILE A 10 5.02 -0.17 12.31
CA ILE A 10 5.68 0.56 11.22
C ILE A 10 5.95 -0.39 10.03
N MET A 11 6.40 -1.62 10.30
CA MET A 11 6.63 -2.60 9.24
C MET A 11 5.33 -3.03 8.53
N ILE A 12 4.21 -3.21 9.26
CA ILE A 12 2.90 -3.52 8.67
C ILE A 12 2.43 -2.35 7.79
N PHE A 13 2.57 -1.11 8.28
CA PHE A 13 2.26 0.08 7.49
C PHE A 13 3.09 0.14 6.20
N CYS A 14 4.40 -0.07 6.31
CA CYS A 14 5.29 -0.08 5.16
C CYS A 14 4.92 -1.19 4.15
N ALA A 15 4.64 -2.40 4.65
CA ALA A 15 4.18 -3.51 3.82
C ALA A 15 2.88 -3.16 3.07
N PHE A 16 1.91 -2.56 3.76
CA PHE A 16 0.66 -2.11 3.13
C PHE A 16 0.90 -1.08 2.04
N VAL A 17 1.77 -0.09 2.27
CA VAL A 17 2.03 0.94 1.25
C VAL A 17 2.71 0.34 0.02
N LEU A 18 3.69 -0.56 0.21
CA LEU A 18 4.34 -1.28 -0.90
C LEU A 18 3.35 -2.16 -1.66
N PHE A 19 2.46 -2.85 -0.95
CA PHE A 19 1.39 -3.62 -1.57
C PHE A 19 0.41 -2.72 -2.34
N GLY A 20 -0.03 -1.62 -1.75
CA GLY A 20 -0.96 -0.68 -2.38
C GLY A 20 -0.38 -0.06 -3.65
N LEU A 21 0.94 0.16 -3.69
CA LEU A 21 1.65 0.58 -4.90
C LEU A 21 1.60 -0.43 -6.02
N ALA A 22 1.93 -1.68 -5.70
CA ALA A 22 1.88 -2.75 -6.68
C ALA A 22 0.45 -2.99 -7.16
N TRP A 23 -0.51 -2.99 -6.23
CA TRP A 23 -1.94 -3.12 -6.48
C TRP A 23 -2.47 -2.03 -7.43
N LEU A 24 -2.17 -0.76 -7.16
CA LEU A 24 -2.54 0.34 -8.05
C LEU A 24 -1.88 0.21 -9.43
N SER A 25 -0.63 -0.24 -9.47
CA SER A 25 0.11 -0.42 -10.73
C SER A 25 -0.46 -1.56 -11.58
N ILE A 26 -0.92 -2.65 -10.96
CA ILE A 26 -1.66 -3.72 -11.64
C ILE A 26 -3.00 -3.18 -12.16
N GLY A 27 -3.67 -2.32 -11.41
CA GLY A 27 -4.86 -1.60 -11.85
C GLY A 27 -4.68 -0.83 -13.16
N LEU A 28 -3.48 -0.27 -13.38
CA LEU A 28 -3.12 0.50 -14.58
C LEU A 28 -2.82 -0.39 -15.81
N VAL A 29 -2.68 -1.70 -15.65
CA VAL A 29 -2.49 -2.63 -16.79
C VAL A 29 -3.70 -2.64 -17.73
N ARG A 30 -4.86 -2.19 -17.24
CA ARG A 30 -6.07 -2.03 -18.04
C ARG A 30 -5.97 -0.95 -19.11
N ASP A 31 -4.97 -0.06 -19.05
CA ASP A 31 -4.79 0.99 -20.05
C ASP A 31 -3.75 0.58 -21.11
N PRO A 32 -4.09 0.54 -22.41
CA PRO A 32 -5.35 0.99 -23.03
C PRO A 32 -6.52 -0.01 -22.94
N LEU A 33 -7.70 0.50 -22.56
CA LEU A 33 -8.90 -0.33 -22.27
C LEU A 33 -9.35 -1.23 -23.42
N ALA A 34 -9.16 -0.78 -24.67
CA ALA A 34 -9.59 -1.54 -25.85
C ALA A 34 -8.81 -2.85 -26.04
N GLU A 35 -7.51 -2.84 -25.76
CA GLU A 35 -6.65 -4.04 -25.85
C GLU A 35 -6.92 -4.97 -24.66
N TRP A 36 -7.17 -4.42 -23.48
CA TRP A 36 -7.58 -5.19 -22.31
C TRP A 36 -8.91 -5.94 -22.55
N GLU A 37 -9.91 -5.26 -23.12
CA GLU A 37 -11.22 -5.86 -23.41
C GLU A 37 -11.16 -6.98 -24.45
N SER A 38 -10.32 -6.85 -25.49
CA SER A 38 -10.15 -7.92 -26.48
C SER A 38 -9.54 -9.18 -25.85
N ILE A 39 -8.54 -9.00 -24.99
CA ILE A 39 -7.84 -10.11 -24.34
C ILE A 39 -8.73 -10.80 -23.30
N VAL A 40 -9.44 -10.03 -22.48
CA VAL A 40 -10.39 -10.59 -21.50
C VAL A 40 -11.53 -11.37 -22.18
N ARG A 41 -11.95 -10.98 -23.39
CA ARG A 41 -12.95 -11.75 -24.14
C ARG A 41 -12.41 -13.09 -24.62
N LEU A 42 -11.12 -13.17 -24.95
CA LEU A 42 -10.46 -14.40 -25.39
C LEU A 42 -10.11 -15.30 -24.19
N HIS A 43 -9.75 -14.69 -23.06
CA HIS A 43 -9.27 -15.34 -21.85
C HIS A 43 -10.05 -14.85 -20.61
N PRO A 44 -11.27 -15.38 -20.37
CA PRO A 44 -12.12 -14.93 -19.26
C PRO A 44 -11.53 -15.24 -17.88
N ASP A 45 -10.58 -16.18 -17.81
CA ASP A 45 -9.88 -16.54 -16.58
C ASP A 45 -9.03 -15.37 -16.05
N ILE A 46 -8.39 -14.61 -16.94
CA ILE A 46 -7.63 -13.38 -16.60
C ILE A 46 -8.52 -12.38 -15.84
N LEU A 47 -9.76 -12.19 -16.30
CA LEU A 47 -10.71 -11.28 -15.63
C LEU A 47 -11.07 -11.76 -14.23
N THR A 48 -11.22 -13.07 -14.05
CA THR A 48 -11.54 -13.67 -12.75
C THR A 48 -10.40 -13.45 -11.76
N VAL A 49 -9.17 -13.77 -12.16
CA VAL A 49 -7.98 -13.59 -11.32
C VAL A 49 -7.75 -12.10 -11.02
N PHE A 50 -7.93 -11.24 -12.02
CA PHE A 50 -7.88 -9.79 -11.83
C PHE A 50 -8.93 -9.29 -10.83
N SER A 51 -10.16 -9.80 -10.89
CA SER A 51 -11.22 -9.40 -9.96
C SER A 51 -10.91 -9.84 -8.53
N ILE A 52 -10.29 -11.02 -8.35
CA ILE A 52 -9.81 -11.49 -7.04
C ILE A 52 -8.71 -10.58 -6.52
N GLU A 53 -7.76 -10.18 -7.36
CA GLU A 53 -6.70 -9.23 -7.03
C GLU A 53 -7.28 -7.90 -6.53
N GLN A 54 -8.25 -7.34 -7.27
CA GLN A 54 -8.90 -6.08 -6.90
C GLN A 54 -9.69 -6.20 -5.58
N ALA A 55 -10.39 -7.32 -5.38
CA ALA A 55 -11.11 -7.58 -4.15
C ALA A 55 -10.14 -7.70 -2.95
N ALA A 56 -9.01 -8.39 -3.14
CA ALA A 56 -7.98 -8.51 -2.11
C ALA A 56 -7.38 -7.14 -1.75
N GLY A 57 -7.11 -6.29 -2.74
CA GLY A 57 -6.67 -4.92 -2.51
C GLY A 57 -7.69 -4.07 -1.76
N GLY A 58 -8.98 -4.18 -2.12
CA GLY A 58 -10.07 -3.53 -1.40
C GLY A 58 -10.19 -3.98 0.06
N ILE A 59 -10.09 -5.29 0.33
CA ILE A 59 -10.11 -5.85 1.69
C ILE A 59 -8.89 -5.38 2.49
N ALA A 60 -7.70 -5.39 1.90
CA ALA A 60 -6.48 -4.88 2.52
C ALA A 60 -6.64 -3.40 2.92
N PHE A 61 -7.19 -2.58 2.02
CA PHE A 61 -7.47 -1.17 2.30
C PHE A 61 -8.47 -0.98 3.45
N LEU A 62 -9.57 -1.74 3.46
CA LEU A 62 -10.56 -1.68 4.54
C LEU A 62 -9.97 -2.13 5.88
N ALA A 63 -9.19 -3.20 5.90
CA ALA A 63 -8.51 -3.68 7.09
C ALA A 63 -7.51 -2.64 7.62
N MET A 64 -6.77 -1.98 6.73
CA MET A 64 -5.87 -0.89 7.07
C MET A 64 -6.63 0.29 7.69
N LEU A 65 -7.77 0.69 7.12
CA LEU A 65 -8.61 1.75 7.71
C LEU A 65 -9.17 1.33 9.06
N ALA A 66 -9.67 0.11 9.20
CA ALA A 66 -10.21 -0.40 10.46
C ALA A 66 -9.16 -0.41 11.58
N GLY A 67 -7.90 -0.73 11.27
CA GLY A 67 -6.79 -0.69 12.23
C GLY A 67 -6.21 0.70 12.47
N GLY A 68 -6.05 1.50 11.40
CA GLY A 68 -5.36 2.80 11.46
C GLY A 68 -6.24 3.96 11.92
N LEU A 69 -7.53 3.96 11.58
CA LEU A 69 -8.43 5.07 11.88
C LEU A 69 -8.64 5.30 13.39
N PRO A 70 -8.84 4.26 14.23
CA PRO A 70 -8.94 4.45 15.67
C PRO A 70 -7.67 5.05 16.30
N ILE A 71 -6.49 4.62 15.82
CA ILE A 71 -5.19 5.14 16.28
C ILE A 71 -5.06 6.61 15.86
N LEU A 72 -5.39 6.92 14.60
CA LEU A 72 -5.37 8.28 14.09
C LEU A 72 -6.31 9.19 14.89
N PHE A 73 -7.52 8.72 15.18
CA PHE A 73 -8.48 9.47 15.97
C PHE A 73 -8.00 9.70 17.41
N ALA A 74 -7.45 8.68 18.06
CA ALA A 74 -6.92 8.79 19.42
C ALA A 74 -5.73 9.76 19.49
N THR A 75 -4.79 9.67 18.55
CA THR A 75 -3.63 10.55 18.47
C THR A 75 -4.02 11.99 18.15
N LEU A 76 -4.95 12.19 17.21
CA LEU A 76 -5.50 13.50 16.88
C LEU A 76 -6.20 14.14 18.09
N ARG A 77 -7.08 13.39 18.76
CA ARG A 77 -7.79 13.86 19.97
C ARG A 77 -6.80 14.23 21.08
N HIS A 78 -5.75 13.43 21.29
CA HIS A 78 -4.71 13.72 22.27
C HIS A 78 -3.91 14.98 21.90
N ALA A 79 -3.51 15.14 20.64
CA ALA A 79 -2.76 16.30 20.16
C ALA A 79 -3.55 17.60 20.33
N ILE A 80 -4.85 17.60 20.01
CA ILE A 80 -5.75 18.74 20.19
C ILE A 80 -5.88 19.09 21.68
N ARG A 81 -6.15 18.09 22.54
CA ARG A 81 -6.35 18.32 23.97
C ARG A 81 -5.10 18.85 24.67
N SER A 82 -3.93 18.35 24.30
CA SER A 82 -2.64 18.75 24.85
C SER A 82 -2.04 19.99 24.15
N ARG A 83 -2.76 20.62 23.20
CA ARG A 83 -2.31 21.74 22.37
C ARG A 83 -0.93 21.53 21.73
N ARG A 84 -0.61 20.29 21.36
CA ARG A 84 0.68 19.93 20.74
C ARG A 84 0.61 20.14 19.24
N TRP A 85 0.69 21.39 18.80
CA TRP A 85 0.64 21.78 17.38
C TRP A 85 1.68 21.06 16.53
N ASN A 86 2.86 20.75 17.08
CA ASN A 86 3.89 19.98 16.37
C ASN A 86 3.40 18.59 15.94
N LEU A 87 2.56 17.92 16.74
CA LEU A 87 1.98 16.62 16.38
C LEU A 87 0.91 16.75 15.29
N LEU A 88 0.10 17.82 15.35
CA LEU A 88 -0.90 18.11 14.32
C LEU A 88 -0.26 18.40 12.97
N LEU A 89 0.81 19.19 12.96
CA LEU A 89 1.60 19.45 11.75
C LEU A 89 2.17 18.14 11.18
N LEU A 90 2.71 17.27 12.03
CA LEU A 90 3.23 15.96 11.62
C LEU A 90 2.14 15.07 10.98
N LEU A 91 0.92 15.12 11.51
CA LEU A 91 -0.23 14.36 10.97
C LEU A 91 -0.74 14.92 9.63
N CYS A 92 -0.57 16.22 9.39
CA CYS A 92 -0.94 16.86 8.13
C CYS A 92 0.03 16.51 6.99
N VAL A 93 1.28 16.15 7.30
CA VAL A 93 2.29 15.79 6.31
C VAL A 93 1.82 14.71 5.32
N PRO A 94 1.33 13.53 5.75
CA PRO A 94 0.85 12.51 4.81
C PRO A 94 -0.35 12.98 3.97
N VAL A 95 -1.26 13.76 4.55
CA VAL A 95 -2.41 14.32 3.82
C VAL A 95 -1.96 15.29 2.73
N LEU A 96 -1.01 16.17 3.06
CA LEU A 96 -0.40 17.11 2.12
C LEU A 96 0.41 16.39 1.04
N ALA A 97 1.12 15.33 1.40
CA ALA A 97 1.90 14.53 0.47
C ALA A 97 0.99 13.83 -0.57
N VAL A 98 -0.12 13.25 -0.12
CA VAL A 98 -1.14 12.66 -1.00
C VAL A 98 -1.81 13.74 -1.86
N ALA A 99 -2.15 14.89 -1.29
CA ALA A 99 -2.73 16.00 -2.04
C ALA A 99 -1.77 16.53 -3.13
N ALA A 100 -0.49 16.69 -2.79
CA ALA A 100 0.54 17.10 -3.73
C ALA A 100 0.70 16.09 -4.87
N LEU A 101 0.69 14.78 -4.54
CA LEU A 101 0.72 13.71 -5.55
C LEU A 101 -0.52 13.74 -6.44
N ALA A 102 -1.71 13.92 -5.88
CA ALA A 102 -2.95 13.99 -6.65
C ALA A 102 -2.96 15.20 -7.61
N VAL A 103 -2.55 16.37 -7.12
CA VAL A 103 -2.43 17.59 -7.93
C VAL A 103 -1.40 17.39 -9.05
N TYR A 104 -0.22 16.86 -8.72
CA TYR A 104 0.81 16.57 -9.73
C TYR A 104 0.30 15.56 -10.76
N GLY A 105 -0.33 14.48 -10.33
CA GLY A 105 -0.97 13.47 -11.17
C GLY A 105 -1.98 14.10 -12.13
N LEU A 106 -2.93 14.88 -11.63
CA LEU A 106 -3.92 15.60 -12.45
C LEU A 106 -3.25 16.49 -13.52
N LEU A 107 -2.24 17.27 -13.14
CA LEU A 107 -1.50 18.12 -14.06
C LEU A 107 -0.78 17.32 -15.14
N THR A 108 -0.18 16.17 -14.78
CA THR A 108 0.49 15.28 -15.75
C THR A 108 -0.49 14.58 -16.68
N VAL A 109 -1.64 14.14 -16.19
CA VAL A 109 -2.68 13.50 -16.99
C VAL A 109 -3.21 14.48 -18.02
N SER A 110 -3.55 15.72 -17.64
CA SER A 110 -4.03 16.75 -18.57
C SER A 110 -2.99 17.12 -19.64
N ALA A 111 -1.71 17.16 -19.28
CA ALA A 111 -0.63 17.40 -20.25
C ALA A 111 -0.41 16.22 -21.22
N SER A 112 -0.75 15.00 -20.81
CA SER A 112 -0.54 13.77 -21.57
C SER A 112 -1.74 13.40 -22.46
N THR A 113 -2.97 13.55 -21.97
CA THR A 113 -4.21 13.27 -22.75
C THR A 113 -4.35 14.16 -23.97
N THR A 114 -3.78 15.36 -23.95
CA THR A 114 -3.80 16.27 -25.11
C THR A 114 -2.96 15.76 -26.30
N ARG A 115 -2.09 14.75 -26.10
CA ARG A 115 -1.21 14.21 -27.16
C ARG A 115 -1.50 12.77 -27.63
N GLN A 116 -2.26 11.98 -26.88
CA GLN A 116 -2.53 10.57 -27.23
C GLN A 116 -3.70 10.36 -28.19
N SER A 117 -4.50 11.39 -28.49
CA SER A 117 -5.73 11.26 -29.28
C SER A 117 -5.55 11.09 -30.80
N SER A 118 -4.33 10.92 -31.35
CA SER A 118 -4.19 10.83 -32.82
C SER A 118 -3.10 9.94 -33.42
N LEU A 119 -2.15 9.35 -32.68
CA LEU A 119 -1.06 8.55 -33.30
C LEU A 119 -0.68 7.29 -32.49
N PRO A 120 -0.60 6.08 -33.11
CA PRO A 120 -0.43 4.81 -32.39
C PRO A 120 0.96 4.55 -31.80
N SER A 121 1.91 5.47 -31.94
CA SER A 121 3.31 5.25 -31.50
C SER A 121 4.03 6.59 -31.36
N ALA A 122 3.56 7.46 -30.46
CA ALA A 122 4.30 8.68 -30.18
C ALA A 122 5.61 8.34 -29.45
N PRO A 123 6.80 8.73 -29.95
CA PRO A 123 8.06 8.47 -29.26
C PRO A 123 8.04 9.09 -27.87
N LEU A 124 8.60 8.38 -26.88
CA LEU A 124 8.80 8.88 -25.51
C LEU A 124 9.54 10.22 -25.56
N THR A 125 8.78 11.32 -25.46
CA THR A 125 9.39 12.64 -25.42
C THR A 125 10.21 12.76 -24.13
N PRO A 126 11.39 13.39 -24.16
CA PRO A 126 12.20 13.60 -22.95
C PRO A 126 11.41 14.26 -21.82
N GLY A 127 10.43 15.11 -22.15
CA GLY A 127 9.51 15.72 -21.19
C GLY A 127 8.60 14.71 -20.47
N ALA A 128 8.03 13.74 -21.18
CA ALA A 128 7.19 12.69 -20.58
C ALA A 128 8.00 11.82 -19.61
N VAL A 129 9.23 11.47 -19.99
CA VAL A 129 10.15 10.72 -19.11
C VAL A 129 10.48 11.53 -17.86
N LEU A 130 10.79 12.83 -18.00
CA LEU A 130 11.10 13.70 -16.87
C LEU A 130 9.90 13.88 -15.91
N LEU A 131 8.69 14.02 -16.46
CA LEU A 131 7.45 14.09 -15.68
C LEU A 131 7.19 12.80 -14.91
N GLN A 132 7.36 11.64 -15.56
CA GLN A 132 7.17 10.34 -14.92
C GLN A 132 8.22 10.06 -13.83
N LEU A 133 9.47 10.43 -14.09
CA LEU A 133 10.56 10.31 -13.11
C LEU A 133 10.38 11.30 -11.94
N GLY A 134 9.90 12.51 -12.23
CA GLY A 134 9.51 13.49 -11.22
C GLY A 134 8.35 13.00 -10.34
N LEU A 135 7.31 12.41 -10.93
CA LEU A 135 6.21 11.78 -10.19
C LEU A 135 6.74 10.66 -9.31
N LEU A 136 7.61 9.79 -9.83
CA LEU A 136 8.20 8.68 -9.08
C LEU A 136 9.01 9.19 -7.88
N VAL A 137 9.88 10.18 -8.07
CA VAL A 137 10.69 10.77 -7.00
C VAL A 137 9.80 11.45 -5.96
N LEU A 138 8.81 12.23 -6.40
CA LEU A 138 7.85 12.88 -5.49
C LEU A 138 7.06 11.83 -4.70
N PHE A 139 6.68 10.74 -5.36
CA PHE A 139 5.96 9.64 -4.75
C PHE A 139 6.80 8.94 -3.67
N VAL A 140 8.05 8.59 -3.98
CA VAL A 140 8.96 7.98 -3.01
C VAL A 140 9.23 8.93 -1.84
N ALA A 141 9.45 10.22 -2.10
CA ALA A 141 9.65 11.22 -1.06
C ALA A 141 8.42 11.35 -0.16
N ALA A 142 7.23 11.47 -0.76
CA ALA A 142 5.95 11.52 -0.06
C ALA A 142 5.76 10.29 0.84
N LEU A 143 6.08 9.10 0.33
CA LEU A 143 6.00 7.85 1.06
C LEU A 143 6.96 7.83 2.25
N VAL A 144 8.25 8.12 2.04
CA VAL A 144 9.28 8.11 3.10
C VAL A 144 8.93 9.11 4.19
N VAL A 145 8.55 10.33 3.80
CA VAL A 145 8.20 11.40 4.72
C VAL A 145 6.91 11.05 5.50
N SER A 146 5.91 10.44 4.85
CA SER A 146 4.69 9.97 5.50
C SER A 146 4.96 8.86 6.52
N VAL A 147 5.75 7.85 6.14
CA VAL A 147 6.15 6.75 7.04
C VAL A 147 6.92 7.29 8.24
N ALA A 148 7.88 8.20 8.01
CA ALA A 148 8.67 8.81 9.08
C ALA A 148 7.79 9.63 10.04
N ALA A 149 6.88 10.44 9.51
CA ALA A 149 5.93 11.23 10.29
C ALA A 149 5.02 10.34 11.15
N VAL A 150 4.42 9.29 10.55
CA VAL A 150 3.57 8.34 11.28
C VAL A 150 4.37 7.60 12.34
N ALA A 151 5.57 7.10 12.01
CA ALA A 151 6.45 6.41 12.95
C ALA A 151 6.82 7.31 14.15
N GLN A 152 7.12 8.58 13.91
CA GLN A 152 7.42 9.54 14.95
C GLN A 152 6.19 9.89 15.80
N ALA A 153 5.00 10.03 15.21
CA ALA A 153 3.76 10.25 15.94
C ALA A 153 3.39 9.06 16.85
N VAL A 154 3.52 7.83 16.34
CA VAL A 154 3.29 6.59 17.12
C VAL A 154 4.32 6.48 18.25
N ASN A 155 5.58 6.82 18.01
CA ASN A 155 6.61 6.80 19.04
C ASN A 155 6.35 7.78 20.19
N GLN A 156 5.61 8.86 19.96
CA GLN A 156 5.23 9.82 20.99
C GLN A 156 3.93 9.47 21.71
N SER A 157 3.22 8.44 21.24
CA SER A 157 1.91 8.05 21.76
C SER A 157 2.03 6.91 22.78
N ASP A 158 1.50 7.13 23.98
CA ASP A 158 1.33 6.08 25.00
C ASP A 158 0.08 5.26 24.66
N LEU A 159 0.28 4.21 23.87
CA LEU A 159 -0.79 3.28 23.50
C LEU A 159 -0.96 2.21 24.58
N SER A 160 -2.20 2.01 25.02
CA SER A 160 -2.54 0.96 25.98
C SER A 160 -2.40 -0.43 25.35
N GLU A 161 -2.00 -1.42 26.15
CA GLU A 161 -1.82 -2.80 25.69
C GLU A 161 -3.10 -3.43 25.12
N VAL A 162 -4.26 -2.98 25.60
CA VAL A 162 -5.58 -3.43 25.11
C VAL A 162 -5.81 -2.99 23.66
N LEU A 163 -5.47 -1.74 23.34
CA LEU A 163 -5.57 -1.23 21.97
C LEU A 163 -4.69 -2.05 21.01
N LEU A 164 -3.52 -2.45 21.50
CA LEU A 164 -2.56 -3.22 20.72
C LEU A 164 -3.09 -4.60 20.30
N ARG A 165 -3.76 -5.31 21.21
CA ARG A 165 -4.38 -6.61 20.87
C ARG A 165 -5.53 -6.45 19.89
N LEU A 166 -6.24 -5.32 19.96
CA LEU A 166 -7.32 -5.03 19.01
C LEU A 166 -6.77 -4.77 17.60
N ILE A 167 -5.60 -4.14 17.48
CA ILE A 167 -4.93 -3.84 16.19
C ILE A 167 -4.41 -5.12 15.51
N LEU A 168 -4.11 -6.17 16.28
CA LEU A 168 -3.58 -7.42 15.74
C LEU A 168 -4.57 -8.12 14.78
N TRP A 169 -5.88 -7.99 15.03
CA TRP A 169 -6.92 -8.59 14.19
C TRP A 169 -6.97 -7.96 12.78
N PRO A 170 -7.12 -6.63 12.63
CA PRO A 170 -6.98 -5.97 11.34
C PRO A 170 -5.65 -6.26 10.65
N ALA A 171 -4.54 -6.32 11.39
CA ALA A 171 -3.22 -6.64 10.83
C ALA A 171 -3.16 -8.06 10.23
N ALA A 172 -3.79 -9.04 10.89
CA ALA A 172 -3.88 -10.40 10.38
C ALA A 172 -4.73 -10.47 9.09
N ILE A 173 -5.89 -9.81 9.08
CA ILE A 173 -6.77 -9.72 7.90
C ILE A 173 -6.03 -9.05 6.73
N LEU A 174 -5.36 -7.93 7.01
CA LEU A 174 -4.53 -7.22 6.05
C LEU A 174 -3.43 -8.11 5.47
N THR A 175 -2.71 -8.85 6.31
CA THR A 175 -1.65 -9.76 5.86
C THR A 175 -2.21 -10.88 4.99
N ALA A 176 -3.35 -11.47 5.37
CA ALA A 176 -4.02 -12.48 4.56
C ALA A 176 -4.46 -11.92 3.19
N ALA A 177 -5.01 -10.71 3.17
CA ALA A 177 -5.39 -10.04 1.92
C ALA A 177 -4.17 -9.77 1.01
N ILE A 178 -3.05 -9.32 1.58
CA ILE A 178 -1.79 -9.14 0.83
C ILE A 178 -1.31 -10.46 0.20
N LEU A 179 -1.39 -11.58 0.94
CA LEU A 179 -1.01 -12.89 0.43
C LEU A 179 -1.93 -13.37 -0.70
N VAL A 180 -3.25 -13.17 -0.56
CA VAL A 180 -4.20 -13.48 -1.64
C VAL A 180 -3.93 -12.64 -2.87
N GLY A 181 -3.71 -11.33 -2.70
CA GLY A 181 -3.34 -10.43 -3.80
C GLY A 181 -2.05 -10.84 -4.49
N LEU A 182 -1.02 -11.25 -3.73
CA LEU A 182 0.23 -11.78 -4.28
C LEU A 182 0.00 -13.05 -5.12
N LEU A 183 -0.81 -13.99 -4.63
CA LEU A 183 -1.13 -15.21 -5.38
C LEU A 183 -1.87 -14.88 -6.67
N ALA A 184 -2.86 -13.99 -6.61
CA ALA A 184 -3.58 -13.53 -7.80
C ALA A 184 -2.64 -12.84 -8.80
N ALA A 185 -1.74 -11.96 -8.34
CA ALA A 185 -0.75 -11.30 -9.18
C ALA A 185 0.24 -12.28 -9.82
N ALA A 186 0.67 -13.31 -9.08
CA ALA A 186 1.53 -14.37 -9.60
C ALA A 186 0.83 -15.20 -10.70
N VAL A 187 -0.44 -15.54 -10.50
CA VAL A 187 -1.25 -16.21 -11.53
C VAL A 187 -1.44 -15.31 -12.74
N LEU A 188 -1.82 -14.04 -12.56
CA LEU A 188 -1.93 -13.06 -13.66
C LEU A 188 -0.62 -12.93 -14.45
N THR A 189 0.51 -12.94 -13.76
CA THR A 189 1.82 -12.88 -14.40
C THR A 189 2.08 -14.14 -15.22
N ALA A 190 1.73 -15.32 -14.72
CA ALA A 190 1.88 -16.58 -15.44
C ALA A 190 0.95 -16.68 -16.67
N GLU A 191 -0.32 -16.31 -16.52
CA GLU A 191 -1.28 -16.24 -17.63
C GLU A 191 -0.84 -15.20 -18.67
N GLY A 192 -0.34 -14.04 -18.22
CA GLY A 192 0.24 -13.04 -19.11
C GLY A 192 1.37 -13.63 -19.98
N PHE A 193 2.28 -14.41 -19.41
CA PHE A 193 3.38 -15.00 -20.18
C PHE A 193 2.95 -16.13 -21.14
N THR A 194 1.84 -16.81 -20.86
CA THR A 194 1.41 -17.99 -21.62
C THR A 194 0.34 -17.67 -22.66
N GLU A 195 -0.62 -16.82 -22.32
CA GLU A 195 -1.79 -16.52 -23.14
C GLU A 195 -1.65 -15.20 -23.91
N ALA A 196 -1.09 -14.18 -23.28
CA ALA A 196 -1.01 -12.83 -23.85
C ALA A 196 0.36 -12.19 -23.60
N PRO A 197 1.44 -12.70 -24.23
CA PRO A 197 2.81 -12.22 -23.98
C PRO A 197 3.02 -10.75 -24.31
N GLU A 198 2.13 -10.16 -25.13
CA GLU A 198 2.04 -8.73 -25.41
C GLU A 198 1.64 -7.87 -24.19
N LEU A 199 0.87 -8.43 -23.25
CA LEU A 199 0.57 -7.81 -21.94
C LEU A 199 1.64 -8.11 -20.87
N ALA A 200 2.53 -9.06 -21.13
CA ALA A 200 3.54 -9.51 -20.20
C ALA A 200 4.92 -8.82 -20.22
N PRO A 201 5.16 -7.62 -20.80
CA PRO A 201 6.50 -7.03 -20.71
C PRO A 201 6.70 -6.44 -19.30
N GLY A 202 7.72 -6.93 -18.57
CA GLY A 202 8.41 -6.33 -17.42
C GLY A 202 7.61 -5.91 -16.17
N ASN A 203 6.52 -5.18 -16.37
CA ASN A 203 5.70 -4.55 -15.34
C ASN A 203 5.04 -5.58 -14.40
N LEU A 204 4.29 -6.55 -14.94
CA LEU A 204 3.63 -7.59 -14.14
C LEU A 204 4.61 -8.38 -13.25
N LEU A 205 5.76 -8.76 -13.80
CA LEU A 205 6.82 -9.44 -13.04
C LEU A 205 7.38 -8.53 -11.93
N SER A 206 7.70 -7.28 -12.26
CA SER A 206 8.23 -6.32 -11.28
C SER A 206 7.24 -6.04 -10.15
N MET A 207 5.94 -5.94 -10.46
CA MET A 207 4.88 -5.75 -9.46
C MET A 207 4.70 -6.98 -8.58
N THR A 208 4.76 -8.18 -9.17
CA THR A 208 4.70 -9.43 -8.40
C THR A 208 5.89 -9.55 -7.43
N ILE A 209 7.10 -9.18 -7.85
CA ILE A 209 8.28 -9.13 -6.98
C ILE A 209 8.08 -8.10 -5.84
N LEU A 210 7.53 -6.93 -6.16
CA LEU A 210 7.23 -5.90 -5.17
C LEU A 210 6.19 -6.38 -4.15
N MET A 211 5.12 -7.05 -4.59
CA MET A 211 4.11 -7.67 -3.73
C MET A 211 4.69 -8.79 -2.89
N ALA A 212 5.64 -9.58 -3.42
CA ALA A 212 6.31 -10.62 -2.65
C ALA A 212 7.12 -10.01 -1.49
N GLY A 213 7.83 -8.90 -1.75
CA GLY A 213 8.52 -8.13 -0.71
C GLY A 213 7.55 -7.58 0.35
N ALA A 214 6.42 -7.01 -0.09
CA ALA A 214 5.38 -6.53 0.81
C ALA A 214 4.77 -7.65 1.67
N ALA A 215 4.46 -8.80 1.08
CA ALA A 215 3.95 -9.97 1.78
C ALA A 215 4.94 -10.50 2.80
N PHE A 216 6.22 -10.59 2.43
CA PHE A 216 7.29 -11.02 3.35
C PHE A 216 7.37 -10.09 4.57
N LEU A 217 7.38 -8.76 4.35
CA LEU A 217 7.38 -7.77 5.43
C LEU A 217 6.13 -7.87 6.31
N ALA A 218 4.95 -8.04 5.72
CA ALA A 218 3.68 -8.17 6.44
C ALA A 218 3.68 -9.41 7.35
N VAL A 219 4.04 -10.58 6.79
CA VAL A 219 4.10 -11.84 7.54
C VAL A 219 5.13 -11.76 8.66
N PHE A 220 6.34 -11.27 8.37
CA PHE A 220 7.39 -11.13 9.37
C PHE A 220 6.97 -10.20 10.52
N ALA A 221 6.36 -9.07 10.19
CA ALA A 221 5.85 -8.14 11.18
C ALA A 221 4.74 -8.76 12.02
N LEU A 222 3.75 -9.42 11.40
CA LEU A 222 2.66 -10.09 12.10
C LEU A 222 3.17 -11.16 13.08
N LEU A 223 4.08 -12.03 12.63
CA LEU A 223 4.68 -13.07 13.48
C LEU A 223 5.42 -12.46 14.68
N ARG A 224 6.18 -11.38 14.45
CA ARG A 224 6.88 -10.65 15.51
C ARG A 224 5.91 -9.99 16.50
N GLY A 225 4.79 -9.45 16.00
CA GLY A 225 3.71 -8.89 16.81
C GLY A 225 3.04 -9.93 17.70
N ILE A 226 2.69 -11.10 17.14
CA ILE A 226 2.10 -12.22 17.89
C ILE A 226 3.06 -12.71 18.97
N ALA A 227 4.34 -12.89 18.65
CA ALA A 227 5.34 -13.33 19.62
C ALA A 227 5.51 -12.35 20.79
N ALA A 228 5.47 -11.04 20.51
CA ALA A 228 5.52 -10.01 21.54
C ALA A 228 4.27 -10.04 22.45
N ALA A 229 3.08 -10.20 21.87
CA ALA A 229 1.82 -10.28 22.62
C ALA A 229 1.77 -11.53 23.54
N GLY A 230 2.26 -12.68 23.05
CA GLY A 230 2.32 -13.92 23.82
C GLY A 230 3.31 -13.90 24.99
N GLY A 231 4.35 -13.06 24.93
CA GLY A 231 5.28 -12.84 26.05
C GLY A 231 4.62 -12.13 27.23
N ILE A 232 3.75 -11.15 26.96
CA ILE A 232 3.05 -10.35 27.98
C ILE A 232 2.09 -11.23 28.78
N ALA A 233 1.33 -12.11 28.10
CA ALA A 233 0.36 -13.00 28.75
C ALA A 233 1.00 -14.01 29.72
N ARG A 234 2.27 -14.38 29.51
CA ARG A 234 3.01 -15.27 30.41
C ARG A 234 3.46 -14.55 31.69
N TYR A 235 3.88 -13.28 31.59
CA TYR A 235 4.37 -12.53 32.74
C TYR A 235 3.25 -12.17 33.75
N SER A 236 2.04 -11.87 33.26
CA SER A 236 0.90 -11.57 34.13
C SER A 236 0.40 -12.77 34.94
N ARG A 237 0.71 -14.00 34.52
CA ARG A 237 0.26 -15.24 35.16
C ARG A 237 1.23 -15.71 36.25
N THR A 238 2.46 -15.22 36.26
CA THR A 238 3.48 -15.55 37.28
C THR A 238 3.53 -14.54 38.43
N SER A 239 2.85 -13.40 38.31
CA SER A 239 2.82 -12.33 39.32
C SER A 239 1.55 -12.33 40.19
N SER A 240 0.69 -13.34 40.05
CA SER A 240 -0.53 -13.56 40.83
C SER A 240 -0.40 -14.81 41.68
#